data_AF-A0AAD6HQW8-F1
#
_entry.id   AF-A0AAD6HQW8-F1
#
_cell.length_a   1.000
_cell.length_b   1.000
_cell.length_c   1.000
_cell.angle_alpha   90.00
_cell.angle_beta   90.00
_cell.angle_gamma   90.00
#
_symmetry.space_group_name_H-M   'P 1'
#
loop_
_entity.id
_entity.type
_entity.pdbx_description
1 polymer ?
#
loop_
_entity_poly.entity_id
_entity_poly.type
_entity_poly.pdbx_seq_one_letter_code
_entity_poly.pdbx_strand_id
1 'polypeptide(L)'
;MERVVVVGAGLYGLISAKAYLQVSGMYDKKRLWEYQEPEYDSVMNVPPCFYGVDYTVNAPGCHLLVLEAGSNIGGTWAPERLYPNLLSQNSYGLYEFSDRPLVQNLPDDDDTRDSPFIPGWRINEYIDTWAMVWELTERIKVDCKVGVTRSIFVRLIDSHWLECLQVVGIRRLQSKEWSLRVELIEDDRENRWVTIVCDKLILATGLTSIPSLPNVDTSQVSESKKASVIHAKAIGEWSYNNLGYHPFPNRLQRNENKPTSRRPRSVVVYGGAKSAFDLVHLFATLHRNDPALHLNFTLKGPVNVHWIIRDTGVGPAWMVPPTSTLPNGEVVASDKAASTRFFHHLSPCSYEQPKSFSAHSWYSSTEGSWLARIFHGNPLGRCFVRWFWNSVDRGLEDIAQYDTDDKMKKLRPSKSVISCGASIGIANQPDLWEVIKSPNVTIPRSAIHTIADTQNESESSNETGCSVTMSNGETLENTDLIVLATGYKPIVPMQFQPAALRLGLALSSFLVEGAPEANTDKAQSPARILSELAVELRCQYWQDVDSGLESDIRKRLASSWCISVEKESQKLNEEGE
;
A
#
# COMPACT_ATOMS: atom_id res chain seq x y z
N MET A 1 -22.15 20.35 -19.60
CA MET A 1 -20.84 19.71 -19.33
C MET A 1 -21.09 18.62 -18.31
N GLU A 2 -20.38 17.49 -18.43
CA GLU A 2 -20.61 16.33 -17.54
C GLU A 2 -20.12 16.62 -16.11
N ARG A 3 -20.91 16.23 -15.13
CA ARG A 3 -20.55 16.20 -13.72
C ARG A 3 -19.70 14.96 -13.45
N VAL A 4 -18.52 15.16 -12.89
CA VAL A 4 -17.57 14.08 -12.58
C VAL A 4 -17.30 14.05 -11.10
N VAL A 5 -17.39 12.86 -10.52
CA VAL A 5 -16.99 12.61 -9.13
C VAL A 5 -15.79 11.66 -9.13
N VAL A 6 -14.76 12.04 -8.39
CA VAL A 6 -13.59 11.21 -8.10
C VAL A 6 -13.66 10.82 -6.62
N VAL A 7 -13.58 9.53 -6.32
CA VAL A 7 -13.55 9.03 -4.93
C VAL A 7 -12.13 8.61 -4.58
N GLY A 8 -11.52 9.32 -3.63
CA GLY A 8 -10.12 9.24 -3.20
C GLY A 8 -9.30 10.43 -3.73
N ALA A 9 -8.56 11.09 -2.84
CA ALA A 9 -7.60 12.16 -3.11
C ALA A 9 -6.16 11.70 -2.84
N GLY A 10 -5.89 10.40 -3.02
CA GLY A 10 -4.53 9.88 -3.17
C GLY A 10 -3.93 10.22 -4.54
N LEU A 11 -2.71 9.72 -4.78
CA LEU A 11 -1.92 9.98 -5.99
C LEU A 11 -2.73 9.77 -7.29
N TYR A 12 -3.45 8.65 -7.41
CA TYR A 12 -4.27 8.34 -8.59
C TYR A 12 -5.52 9.22 -8.72
N GLY A 13 -6.15 9.60 -7.60
CA GLY A 13 -7.33 10.45 -7.60
C GLY A 13 -7.01 11.85 -8.09
N LEU A 14 -5.90 12.40 -7.59
CA LEU A 14 -5.39 13.71 -7.99
C LEU A 14 -4.96 13.74 -9.47
N ILE A 15 -4.26 12.71 -9.95
CA ILE A 15 -3.95 12.57 -11.39
C ILE A 15 -5.25 12.54 -12.22
N SER A 16 -6.24 11.74 -11.80
CA SER A 16 -7.48 11.59 -12.54
C SER A 16 -8.28 12.89 -12.62
N ALA A 17 -8.34 13.62 -11.50
CA ALA A 17 -8.96 14.94 -11.41
C ALA A 17 -8.30 15.92 -12.39
N LYS A 18 -6.97 16.00 -12.39
CA LYS A 18 -6.22 16.86 -13.31
C LYS A 18 -6.38 16.43 -14.77
N ALA A 19 -6.27 15.13 -15.06
CA ALA A 19 -6.42 14.61 -16.41
C ALA A 19 -7.81 14.93 -16.98
N TYR A 20 -8.85 14.86 -16.16
CA TYR A 20 -10.18 15.30 -16.55
C TYR A 20 -10.22 16.79 -16.92
N LEU A 21 -9.61 17.66 -16.10
CA LEU A 21 -9.54 19.10 -16.41
C LEU A 21 -8.79 19.39 -17.72
N GLN A 22 -7.72 18.64 -18.00
CA GLN A 22 -6.96 18.75 -19.25
C GLN A 22 -7.80 18.30 -20.45
N VAL A 23 -8.40 17.12 -20.41
CA VAL A 23 -9.19 16.56 -21.52
C VAL A 23 -10.47 17.36 -21.77
N SER A 24 -11.07 17.94 -20.73
CA SER A 24 -12.26 18.81 -20.85
C SER A 24 -11.94 20.25 -21.30
N GLY A 25 -10.66 20.60 -21.45
CA GLY A 25 -10.24 21.97 -21.79
C GLY A 25 -10.60 23.00 -20.71
N MET A 26 -10.77 22.55 -19.46
CA MET A 26 -11.05 23.40 -18.29
C MET A 26 -9.78 23.81 -17.55
N TYR A 27 -8.65 23.21 -17.90
CA TYR A 27 -7.34 23.46 -17.32
C TYR A 27 -6.87 24.91 -17.47
N ASP A 28 -6.98 25.48 -18.68
CA ASP A 28 -6.41 26.81 -19.00
C ASP A 28 -7.35 27.99 -18.73
N LYS A 29 -8.63 27.72 -18.48
CA LYS A 29 -9.65 28.78 -18.48
C LYS A 29 -9.70 29.59 -17.16
N LYS A 30 -8.91 29.23 -16.13
CA LYS A 30 -8.94 29.84 -14.78
C LYS A 30 -8.28 31.20 -14.65
N ARG A 31 -7.57 31.68 -15.67
CA ARG A 31 -7.12 33.08 -15.71
C ARG A 31 -8.23 34.12 -15.94
N LEU A 32 -9.49 33.71 -16.13
CA LEU A 32 -10.60 34.60 -16.53
C LEU A 32 -11.83 34.59 -15.60
N TRP A 33 -11.79 33.91 -14.45
CA TRP A 33 -12.94 33.91 -13.53
C TRP A 33 -12.61 34.70 -12.27
N GLU A 34 -13.25 35.86 -12.15
CA GLU A 34 -13.40 36.52 -10.85
C GLU A 34 -14.06 35.52 -9.90
N TYR A 35 -13.42 35.30 -8.76
CA TYR A 35 -13.93 34.47 -7.67
C TYR A 35 -15.24 35.07 -7.16
N GLN A 36 -16.38 34.57 -7.64
CA GLN A 36 -17.66 34.74 -6.97
C GLN A 36 -17.77 33.63 -5.93
N GLU A 37 -17.95 34.01 -4.66
CA GLU A 37 -18.23 33.05 -3.60
C GLU A 37 -19.42 32.18 -4.03
N PRO A 38 -19.24 30.85 -4.17
CA PRO A 38 -20.38 29.98 -4.39
C PRO A 38 -21.30 30.11 -3.18
N GLU A 39 -22.59 30.33 -3.41
CA GLU A 39 -23.60 30.09 -2.38
C GLU A 39 -23.56 28.59 -2.05
N TYR A 40 -22.72 28.23 -1.09
CA TYR A 40 -22.77 26.93 -0.45
C TYR A 40 -23.98 26.93 0.47
N ASP A 41 -24.82 25.90 0.36
CA ASP A 41 -25.77 25.65 1.43
C ASP A 41 -24.97 25.38 2.71
N SER A 42 -25.18 26.25 3.70
CA SER A 42 -24.39 26.39 4.94
C SER A 42 -24.26 25.12 5.77
N VAL A 43 -25.00 24.06 5.40
CA VAL A 43 -25.07 22.79 6.12
C VAL A 43 -24.23 21.69 5.45
N MET A 44 -23.80 21.79 4.18
CA MET A 44 -23.27 20.61 3.45
C MET A 44 -22.08 20.82 2.49
N ASN A 45 -21.70 22.04 2.15
CA ASN A 45 -20.51 22.38 1.33
C ASN A 45 -20.35 21.67 -0.04
N VAL A 46 -21.25 20.79 -0.52
CA VAL A 46 -21.15 20.22 -1.89
C VAL A 46 -21.75 21.23 -2.86
N PRO A 47 -21.26 21.35 -4.11
CA PRO A 47 -21.89 22.24 -5.07
C PRO A 47 -23.32 21.81 -5.42
N PRO A 48 -24.29 22.75 -5.53
CA PRO A 48 -25.69 22.46 -5.85
C PRO A 48 -25.92 21.56 -7.07
N CYS A 49 -25.03 21.63 -8.07
CA CYS A 49 -25.13 20.83 -9.30
C CYS A 49 -25.04 19.31 -9.08
N PHE A 50 -24.60 18.86 -7.90
CA PHE A 50 -24.47 17.45 -7.54
C PHE A 50 -25.65 16.89 -6.73
N TYR A 51 -26.64 17.69 -6.31
CA TYR A 51 -27.75 17.20 -5.45
C TYR A 51 -29.07 16.92 -6.18
N GLY A 52 -29.28 17.49 -7.38
CA GLY A 52 -30.59 17.48 -8.05
C GLY A 52 -30.75 16.43 -9.15
N VAL A 53 -31.92 15.79 -9.20
CA VAL A 53 -32.42 14.98 -10.34
C VAL A 53 -33.11 15.88 -11.40
N ASP A 54 -33.57 17.07 -11.00
CA ASP A 54 -34.24 18.07 -11.85
C ASP A 54 -33.50 19.44 -11.83
N TYR A 55 -32.22 19.46 -12.20
CA TYR A 55 -31.48 20.72 -12.34
C TYR A 55 -31.11 20.99 -13.81
N THR A 56 -31.96 21.73 -14.51
CA THR A 56 -31.68 22.38 -15.80
C THR A 56 -30.93 23.71 -15.59
N VAL A 57 -29.88 23.72 -14.80
CA VAL A 57 -29.04 24.92 -14.61
C VAL A 57 -27.66 24.65 -15.17
N ASN A 58 -27.37 25.28 -16.31
CA ASN A 58 -26.01 25.57 -16.75
C ASN A 58 -25.35 26.45 -15.66
N ALA A 59 -24.84 25.84 -14.59
CA ALA A 59 -23.96 26.50 -13.64
C ALA A 59 -22.54 26.40 -14.20
N PRO A 60 -21.97 27.48 -14.78
CA PRO A 60 -20.59 27.45 -15.25
C PRO A 60 -19.64 27.25 -14.06
N GLY A 61 -18.77 26.24 -14.13
CA GLY A 61 -17.61 26.11 -13.21
C GLY A 61 -17.61 24.91 -12.25
N CYS A 62 -18.73 24.21 -12.06
CA CYS A 62 -18.83 23.10 -11.11
C CYS A 62 -19.12 21.75 -11.80
N HIS A 63 -18.07 21.14 -12.35
CA HIS A 63 -18.14 19.86 -13.10
C HIS A 63 -17.23 18.75 -12.57
N LEU A 64 -16.44 19.03 -11.52
CA LEU A 64 -15.53 18.07 -10.90
C LEU A 64 -15.61 18.20 -9.39
N LEU A 65 -15.84 17.08 -8.71
CA LEU A 65 -15.83 16.95 -7.26
C LEU A 65 -14.93 15.78 -6.86
N VAL A 66 -14.00 16.01 -5.94
CA VAL A 66 -13.15 14.96 -5.36
C VAL A 66 -13.57 14.73 -3.91
N LEU A 67 -13.88 13.49 -3.56
CA LEU A 67 -14.28 13.07 -2.22
C LEU A 67 -13.16 12.25 -1.58
N GLU A 68 -12.64 12.68 -0.44
CA GLU A 68 -11.63 11.96 0.35
C GLU A 68 -12.21 11.61 1.72
N ALA A 69 -12.01 10.35 2.13
CA ALA A 69 -12.47 9.84 3.42
C ALA A 69 -11.43 10.03 4.52
N GLY A 70 -10.16 10.24 4.15
CA GLY A 70 -9.09 10.63 5.08
C GLY A 70 -9.11 12.11 5.41
N SER A 71 -8.35 12.46 6.45
CA SER A 71 -8.30 13.84 6.95
C SER A 71 -7.43 14.79 6.12
N ASN A 72 -6.62 14.20 5.25
CA ASN A 72 -5.67 14.87 4.38
C ASN A 72 -5.58 14.14 3.04
N ILE A 73 -5.11 14.85 2.02
CA ILE A 73 -4.79 14.27 0.72
C ILE A 73 -3.52 13.40 0.78
N GLY A 74 -3.28 12.61 -0.26
CA GLY A 74 -2.08 11.79 -0.41
C GLY A 74 -2.29 10.29 -0.13
N GLY A 75 -3.45 9.89 0.39
CA GLY A 75 -3.84 8.48 0.53
C GLY A 75 -2.86 7.71 1.43
N THR A 76 -2.07 6.78 0.87
CA THR A 76 -1.02 6.07 1.64
C THR A 76 0.02 7.01 2.24
N TRP A 77 0.25 8.16 1.60
CA TRP A 77 1.17 9.19 2.07
C TRP A 77 0.49 10.26 2.92
N ALA A 78 -0.76 10.06 3.33
CA ALA A 78 -1.42 10.99 4.25
C ALA A 78 -0.65 11.05 5.58
N PRO A 79 -0.52 12.22 6.24
CA PRO A 79 0.31 12.40 7.43
C PRO A 79 0.06 11.39 8.55
N GLU A 80 -1.20 11.01 8.77
CA GLU A 80 -1.62 10.03 9.79
C GLU A 80 -1.07 8.61 9.54
N ARG A 81 -0.64 8.30 8.32
CA ARG A 81 -0.09 6.99 7.93
C ARG A 81 1.44 6.98 7.84
N LEU A 82 2.09 8.14 7.89
CA LEU A 82 3.54 8.24 7.80
C LEU A 82 4.16 7.78 9.12
N TYR A 83 5.20 6.96 9.06
CA TYR A 83 5.96 6.52 10.23
C TYR A 83 7.46 6.85 10.09
N PRO A 84 8.22 6.89 11.19
CA PRO A 84 9.50 7.60 11.25
C PRO A 84 10.52 7.25 10.16
N ASN A 85 10.71 5.97 9.88
CA ASN A 85 11.68 5.49 8.90
C ASN A 85 11.05 5.10 7.55
N LEU A 86 9.83 5.59 7.24
CA LEU A 86 9.15 5.30 5.98
C LEU A 86 9.82 6.02 4.81
N LEU A 87 10.44 5.24 3.93
CA LEU A 87 11.03 5.68 2.66
C LEU A 87 10.28 5.07 1.47
N SER A 88 10.27 5.75 0.33
CA SER A 88 9.80 5.16 -0.93
C SER A 88 10.70 4.02 -1.37
N GLN A 89 10.12 3.03 -2.07
CA GLN A 89 10.91 2.03 -2.81
C GLN A 89 11.38 2.54 -4.18
N ASN A 90 10.98 3.75 -4.54
CA ASN A 90 11.34 4.39 -5.80
C ASN A 90 12.26 5.58 -5.53
N SER A 91 13.29 5.72 -6.34
CA SER A 91 14.25 6.81 -6.23
C SER A 91 13.67 8.13 -6.74
N TYR A 92 14.34 9.23 -6.42
CA TYR A 92 14.13 10.51 -7.09
C TYR A 92 14.20 10.33 -8.63
N GLY A 93 13.35 11.06 -9.36
CA GLY A 93 13.22 10.93 -10.82
C GLY A 93 12.25 9.85 -11.30
N LEU A 94 11.89 8.86 -10.46
CA LEU A 94 11.01 7.75 -10.85
C LEU A 94 9.66 7.71 -10.12
N TYR A 95 9.48 8.53 -9.08
CA TYR A 95 8.24 8.58 -8.29
C TYR A 95 7.37 9.82 -8.55
N GLU A 96 7.86 10.76 -9.33
CA GLU A 96 7.25 12.07 -9.55
C GLU A 96 6.24 12.08 -10.71
N PHE A 97 5.31 13.04 -10.68
CA PHE A 97 4.40 13.28 -11.79
C PHE A 97 5.19 13.74 -13.03
N SER A 98 4.80 13.22 -14.19
CA SER A 98 5.53 13.35 -15.46
C SER A 98 5.79 14.78 -15.92
N ASP A 99 5.02 15.73 -15.40
CA ASP A 99 5.05 17.12 -15.82
C ASP A 99 5.67 18.06 -14.77
N ARG A 100 6.07 17.52 -13.60
CA ARG A 100 6.66 18.35 -12.54
C ARG A 100 7.58 17.54 -11.62
N PRO A 101 8.91 17.68 -11.78
CA PRO A 101 9.87 17.02 -10.90
C PRO A 101 9.73 17.43 -9.43
N LEU A 102 10.03 16.50 -8.53
CA LEU A 102 9.99 16.67 -7.08
C LEU A 102 11.06 17.66 -6.61
N VAL A 103 12.28 17.59 -7.15
CA VAL A 103 13.40 18.50 -6.81
C VAL A 103 13.05 19.96 -7.11
N GLN A 104 12.24 20.22 -8.13
CA GLN A 104 11.78 21.57 -8.46
C GLN A 104 10.76 22.13 -7.45
N ASN A 105 10.04 21.24 -6.74
CA ASN A 105 9.03 21.62 -5.74
C ASN A 105 9.58 21.67 -4.32
N LEU A 106 10.52 20.80 -4.01
CA LEU A 106 11.15 20.66 -2.72
C LEU A 106 12.65 20.52 -2.96
N PRO A 107 13.45 21.60 -2.86
CA PRO A 107 14.89 21.49 -2.96
C PRO A 107 15.45 20.59 -1.85
N ASP A 108 16.61 19.99 -2.10
CA ASP A 108 17.24 19.08 -1.14
C ASP A 108 17.65 19.80 0.14
N ASP A 109 17.37 19.17 1.27
CA ASP A 109 17.91 19.55 2.58
C ASP A 109 19.11 18.65 2.91
N ASP A 110 19.96 19.09 3.84
CA ASP A 110 21.21 18.40 4.23
C ASP A 110 20.95 16.93 4.64
N ASP A 111 19.84 16.65 5.31
CA ASP A 111 19.45 15.31 5.78
C ASP A 111 19.02 14.33 4.67
N THR A 112 18.82 14.82 3.43
CA THR A 112 18.24 14.01 2.34
C THR A 112 19.19 13.78 1.16
N ARG A 113 20.40 14.36 1.18
CA ARG A 113 21.33 14.30 0.03
C ARG A 113 21.94 12.92 -0.19
N ASP A 114 22.08 12.12 0.86
CA ASP A 114 22.84 10.87 0.81
C ASP A 114 21.98 9.62 0.54
N SER A 115 20.64 9.75 0.54
CA SER A 115 19.72 8.66 0.22
C SER A 115 19.12 8.83 -1.17
N PRO A 116 19.15 7.81 -2.04
CA PRO A 116 18.47 7.87 -3.33
C PRO A 116 16.94 7.81 -3.21
N PHE A 117 16.40 7.51 -2.02
CA PHE A 117 14.97 7.31 -1.78
C PHE A 117 14.34 8.48 -1.04
N ILE A 118 13.03 8.64 -1.23
CA ILE A 118 12.30 9.83 -0.82
C ILE A 118 11.60 9.54 0.52
N PRO A 119 11.80 10.34 1.57
CA PRO A 119 11.03 10.23 2.80
C PRO A 119 9.52 10.43 2.58
N GLY A 120 8.70 9.65 3.27
CA GLY A 120 7.25 9.69 3.09
C GLY A 120 6.62 11.07 3.31
N TRP A 121 7.16 11.85 4.26
CA TRP A 121 6.71 13.22 4.51
C TRP A 121 7.01 14.17 3.34
N ARG A 122 8.12 13.97 2.64
CA ARG A 122 8.51 14.77 1.48
C ARG A 122 7.63 14.44 0.27
N ILE A 123 7.21 13.18 0.14
CA ILE A 123 6.21 12.77 -0.87
C ILE A 123 4.86 13.42 -0.59
N ASN A 124 4.41 13.44 0.67
CA ASN A 124 3.17 14.12 1.03
C ASN A 124 3.23 15.62 0.66
N GLU A 125 4.32 16.30 1.03
CA GLU A 125 4.50 17.72 0.73
C GLU A 125 4.60 18.00 -0.77
N TYR A 126 5.19 17.09 -1.53
CA TYR A 126 5.21 17.15 -2.99
C TYR A 126 3.79 17.04 -3.58
N ILE A 127 2.98 16.09 -3.08
CA ILE A 127 1.59 15.90 -3.52
C ILE A 127 0.75 17.14 -3.21
N ASP A 128 0.90 17.71 -2.00
CA ASP A 128 0.21 18.93 -1.58
C ASP A 128 0.59 20.13 -2.48
N THR A 129 1.89 20.33 -2.70
CA THR A 129 2.40 21.39 -3.59
C THR A 129 1.89 21.22 -5.02
N TRP A 130 1.91 19.99 -5.54
CA TRP A 130 1.41 19.69 -6.89
C TRP A 130 -0.09 19.93 -7.01
N ALA A 131 -0.88 19.55 -6.00
CA ALA A 131 -2.33 19.80 -5.98
C ALA A 131 -2.65 21.30 -5.98
N MET A 132 -1.88 22.11 -5.24
CA MET A 132 -2.01 23.59 -5.25
C MET A 132 -1.66 24.20 -6.61
N VAL A 133 -0.54 23.77 -7.20
CA VAL A 133 -0.07 24.23 -8.51
C VAL A 133 -1.12 24.03 -9.60
N TRP A 134 -1.84 22.91 -9.53
CA TRP A 134 -2.90 22.58 -10.48
C TRP A 134 -4.29 22.96 -9.99
N GLU A 135 -4.37 23.77 -8.93
CA GLU A 135 -5.61 24.35 -8.39
C GLU A 135 -6.71 23.30 -8.12
N LEU A 136 -6.27 22.12 -7.69
CA LEU A 136 -7.16 21.00 -7.37
C LEU A 136 -7.76 21.14 -5.96
N THR A 137 -7.10 21.87 -5.07
CA THR A 137 -7.47 22.00 -3.65
C THR A 137 -8.91 22.49 -3.46
N GLU A 138 -9.35 23.50 -4.22
CA GLU A 138 -10.73 24.03 -4.16
C GLU A 138 -11.80 23.00 -4.59
N ARG A 139 -11.40 21.90 -5.21
CA ARG A 139 -12.30 20.86 -5.74
C ARG A 139 -12.28 19.59 -4.89
N ILE A 140 -11.50 19.57 -3.81
CA ILE A 140 -11.30 18.42 -2.92
C ILE A 140 -12.05 18.68 -1.60
N LYS A 141 -12.81 17.67 -1.18
CA LYS A 141 -13.39 17.58 0.16
C LYS A 141 -12.68 16.48 0.95
N VAL A 142 -12.20 16.81 2.14
CA VAL A 142 -11.54 15.89 3.09
C VAL A 142 -12.39 15.71 4.34
N ASP A 143 -12.17 14.62 5.08
CA ASP A 143 -12.71 14.44 6.44
C ASP A 143 -12.07 15.47 7.39
N CYS A 144 -12.86 16.17 8.19
CA CYS A 144 -12.33 17.11 9.18
C CYS A 144 -12.31 16.45 10.57
N LYS A 145 -11.19 15.82 10.93
CA LYS A 145 -10.87 15.53 12.33
C LYS A 145 -9.93 16.58 12.89
N VAL A 146 -10.31 17.16 14.03
CA VAL A 146 -9.48 18.12 14.76
C VAL A 146 -8.16 17.44 15.15
N GLY A 147 -7.04 17.84 14.56
CA GLY A 147 -5.74 17.35 15.00
C GLY A 147 -4.56 17.70 14.10
N VAL A 148 -4.62 17.47 12.79
CA VAL A 148 -3.47 17.71 11.90
C VAL A 148 -3.98 17.98 10.48
N THR A 149 -4.35 19.23 10.17
CA THR A 149 -4.64 19.62 8.78
C THR A 149 -3.58 20.61 8.30
N ARG A 150 -2.75 20.14 7.39
CA ARG A 150 -1.87 20.98 6.57
C ARG A 150 -2.67 21.44 5.35
N SER A 151 -3.36 22.56 5.47
CA SER A 151 -3.55 23.49 4.34
C SER A 151 -3.95 24.85 4.90
N ILE A 152 -3.09 25.84 4.74
CA ILE A 152 -3.44 27.24 4.93
C ILE A 152 -4.43 27.56 3.80
N PHE A 153 -5.69 27.83 4.17
CA PHE A 153 -6.90 28.05 3.36
C PHE A 153 -7.82 26.85 3.07
N VAL A 154 -8.41 26.27 4.14
CA VAL A 154 -9.86 26.43 4.44
C VAL A 154 -9.98 26.68 5.96
N ARG A 155 -9.52 27.86 6.38
CA ARG A 155 -9.94 28.50 7.63
C ARG A 155 -10.65 29.78 7.22
N LEU A 156 -11.83 29.63 6.63
CA LEU A 156 -12.79 30.72 6.53
C LEU A 156 -14.12 30.17 7.04
N ILE A 157 -14.61 30.86 8.08
CA ILE A 157 -15.87 30.68 8.82
C ILE A 157 -15.80 29.68 9.99
N ASP A 158 -15.45 30.26 11.14
CA ASP A 158 -15.84 29.94 12.52
C ASP A 158 -16.35 28.53 12.89
N SER A 159 -15.57 27.90 13.77
CA SER A 159 -15.96 27.02 14.90
C SER A 159 -17.06 25.94 14.71
N HIS A 160 -16.63 24.68 14.88
CA HIS A 160 -17.34 23.39 14.92
C HIS A 160 -17.60 22.70 13.58
N TRP A 161 -16.65 21.86 13.12
CA TRP A 161 -16.87 20.91 12.02
C TRP A 161 -16.15 19.58 12.30
N LEU A 162 -16.92 18.55 12.65
CA LEU A 162 -16.52 17.14 12.78
C LEU A 162 -17.50 16.36 11.90
N GLU A 163 -17.18 16.21 10.63
CA GLU A 163 -18.00 15.43 9.69
C GLU A 163 -17.09 14.47 8.95
N CYS A 164 -17.15 13.17 9.29
CA CYS A 164 -16.46 12.17 8.49
C CYS A 164 -17.26 11.91 7.22
N LEU A 165 -16.61 12.08 6.06
CA LEU A 165 -17.20 11.83 4.75
C LEU A 165 -16.90 10.40 4.32
N GLN A 166 -17.92 9.53 4.29
CA GLN A 166 -17.77 8.18 3.76
C GLN A 166 -18.77 7.90 2.65
N VAL A 167 -18.28 7.55 1.45
CA VAL A 167 -19.16 7.01 0.41
C VAL A 167 -19.54 5.58 0.81
N VAL A 168 -20.81 5.36 1.12
CA VAL A 168 -21.31 4.06 1.62
C VAL A 168 -22.02 3.24 0.55
N GLY A 169 -22.63 3.92 -0.43
CA GLY A 169 -23.44 3.28 -1.46
C GLY A 169 -23.26 3.90 -2.83
N ILE A 170 -23.20 3.08 -3.87
CA ILE A 170 -23.10 3.48 -5.26
C ILE A 170 -24.16 2.73 -6.05
N ARG A 171 -24.90 3.44 -6.91
CA ARG A 171 -25.85 2.82 -7.83
C ARG A 171 -25.82 3.50 -9.20
N ARG A 172 -26.16 2.74 -10.23
CA ARG A 172 -26.40 3.28 -11.57
C ARG A 172 -27.90 3.54 -11.74
N LEU A 173 -28.26 4.77 -12.05
CA LEU A 173 -29.65 5.18 -12.31
C LEU A 173 -30.10 4.77 -13.72
N GLN A 174 -31.41 4.72 -13.94
CA GLN A 174 -31.99 4.43 -15.25
C GLN A 174 -31.63 5.51 -16.30
N SER A 175 -31.45 6.76 -15.85
CA SER A 175 -30.92 7.88 -16.64
C SER A 175 -29.49 7.67 -17.13
N LYS A 176 -28.83 6.58 -16.70
CA LYS A 176 -27.40 6.31 -16.86
C LYS A 176 -26.51 7.26 -16.05
N GLU A 177 -27.03 8.00 -15.08
CA GLU A 177 -26.19 8.71 -14.11
C GLU A 177 -25.75 7.77 -12.96
N TRP A 178 -24.74 8.19 -12.21
CA TRP A 178 -24.32 7.57 -10.97
C TRP A 178 -24.94 8.31 -9.79
N SER A 179 -25.40 7.56 -8.80
CA SER A 179 -25.89 8.08 -7.53
C SER A 179 -25.05 7.49 -6.41
N LEU A 180 -24.43 8.37 -5.63
CA LEU A 180 -23.56 8.06 -4.51
C LEU A 180 -24.25 8.48 -3.22
N ARG A 181 -24.37 7.58 -2.26
CA ARG A 181 -24.77 7.89 -0.90
C ARG A 181 -23.52 8.15 -0.08
N VAL A 182 -23.42 9.36 0.44
CA VAL A 182 -22.32 9.82 1.29
C VAL A 182 -22.85 10.02 2.69
N GLU A 183 -22.27 9.32 3.65
CA GLU A 183 -22.56 9.46 5.07
C GLU A 183 -21.68 10.56 5.65
N LEU A 184 -22.30 11.41 6.48
CA LEU A 184 -21.68 12.44 7.29
C LEU A 184 -21.73 11.94 8.73
N ILE A 185 -20.58 11.56 9.27
CA ILE A 185 -20.47 11.03 10.63
C ILE A 185 -20.15 12.20 11.57
N GLU A 186 -21.11 12.60 12.40
CA GLU A 186 -20.92 13.51 13.54
C GLU A 186 -20.75 12.67 14.82
N ASP A 187 -19.81 13.04 15.71
CA ASP A 187 -19.39 12.27 16.89
C ASP A 187 -20.49 11.93 17.92
N ASP A 188 -21.71 12.47 17.80
CA ASP A 188 -22.79 12.26 18.79
C ASP A 188 -24.24 12.51 18.27
N ARG A 189 -24.48 12.53 16.95
CA ARG A 189 -25.82 12.75 16.36
C ARG A 189 -26.18 11.74 15.27
N GLU A 190 -27.48 11.59 14.98
CA GLU A 190 -28.01 10.68 13.96
C GLU A 190 -27.22 10.78 12.64
N ASN A 191 -26.88 9.61 12.06
CA ASN A 191 -26.17 9.53 10.78
C ASN A 191 -26.93 10.29 9.69
N ARG A 192 -26.38 11.43 9.27
CA ARG A 192 -26.88 12.18 8.11
C ARG A 192 -26.28 11.58 6.85
N TRP A 193 -27.09 11.48 5.81
CA TRP A 193 -26.59 11.06 4.50
C TRP A 193 -27.03 12.05 3.44
N VAL A 194 -26.15 12.21 2.45
CA VAL A 194 -26.35 13.03 1.27
C VAL A 194 -26.32 12.12 0.06
N THR A 195 -27.16 12.41 -0.94
CA THR A 195 -27.04 11.80 -2.26
C THR A 195 -26.37 12.76 -3.22
N ILE A 196 -25.26 12.32 -3.79
CA ILE A 196 -24.51 12.99 -4.84
C ILE A 196 -24.82 12.27 -6.16
N VAL A 197 -25.15 13.04 -7.20
CA VAL A 197 -25.42 12.53 -8.55
C VAL A 197 -24.39 13.06 -9.53
N CYS A 198 -23.86 12.18 -10.37
CA CYS A 198 -22.89 12.57 -11.40
C CYS A 198 -23.03 11.74 -12.67
N ASP A 199 -22.47 12.24 -13.78
CA ASP A 199 -22.52 11.59 -15.09
C ASP A 199 -21.37 10.59 -15.24
N LYS A 200 -20.21 10.91 -14.65
CA LYS A 200 -19.02 10.04 -14.60
C LYS A 200 -18.53 9.86 -13.16
N LEU A 201 -18.16 8.62 -12.86
CA LEU A 201 -17.59 8.22 -11.57
C LEU A 201 -16.20 7.63 -11.80
N ILE A 202 -15.20 8.17 -11.10
CA ILE A 202 -13.84 7.63 -11.06
C ILE A 202 -13.57 7.11 -9.66
N LEU A 203 -13.25 5.82 -9.55
CA LEU A 203 -12.92 5.19 -8.27
C LEU A 203 -11.40 5.12 -8.12
N ALA A 204 -10.85 5.93 -7.22
CA ALA A 204 -9.43 6.02 -6.92
C ALA A 204 -9.13 5.75 -5.43
N THR A 205 -9.84 4.77 -4.85
CA THR A 205 -9.79 4.46 -3.41
C THR A 205 -8.52 3.76 -2.94
N GLY A 206 -7.60 3.40 -3.85
CA GLY A 206 -6.36 2.69 -3.56
C GLY A 206 -6.55 1.21 -3.16
N LEU A 207 -5.43 0.47 -3.15
CA LEU A 207 -5.38 -0.95 -2.76
C LEU A 207 -4.97 -1.17 -1.30
N THR A 208 -4.50 -0.11 -0.63
CA THR A 208 -3.94 -0.15 0.74
C THR A 208 -4.88 0.49 1.77
N SER A 209 -6.20 0.38 1.54
CA SER A 209 -7.19 1.11 2.34
C SER A 209 -7.76 0.27 3.48
N ILE A 210 -8.01 -1.02 3.23
CA ILE A 210 -8.58 -1.94 4.22
C ILE A 210 -7.51 -2.93 4.68
N PRO A 211 -7.10 -2.89 5.95
CA PRO A 211 -6.20 -3.87 6.53
C PRO A 211 -6.67 -5.32 6.33
N SER A 212 -5.73 -6.22 6.04
CA SER A 212 -5.99 -7.65 6.05
C SER A 212 -5.61 -8.22 7.41
N LEU A 213 -6.58 -8.33 8.32
CA LEU A 213 -6.35 -8.89 9.65
C LEU A 213 -6.34 -10.42 9.59
N PRO A 214 -5.34 -11.10 10.21
CA PRO A 214 -5.31 -12.54 10.32
C PRO A 214 -6.40 -13.04 11.27
N ASN A 215 -6.80 -14.31 11.14
CA ASN A 215 -7.73 -14.94 12.08
C ASN A 215 -6.96 -15.33 13.35
N VAL A 216 -6.88 -14.39 14.29
CA VAL A 216 -6.22 -14.56 15.59
C VAL A 216 -7.26 -14.38 16.68
N ASP A 217 -7.32 -15.32 17.62
CA ASP A 217 -8.21 -15.19 18.76
C ASP A 217 -7.69 -14.09 19.69
N THR A 218 -8.49 -13.04 19.83
CA THR A 218 -8.23 -11.86 20.69
C THR A 218 -9.31 -11.71 21.77
N SER A 219 -10.15 -12.73 21.97
CA SER A 219 -11.27 -12.70 22.90
C SER A 219 -10.85 -12.46 24.36
N GLN A 220 -9.62 -12.84 24.71
CA GLN A 220 -9.04 -12.70 26.04
C GLN A 220 -8.25 -11.40 26.24
N VAL A 221 -8.29 -10.48 25.27
CA VAL A 221 -7.65 -9.16 25.37
C VAL A 221 -8.65 -8.15 25.91
N SER A 222 -8.33 -7.52 27.05
CA SER A 222 -9.15 -6.44 27.61
C SER A 222 -9.25 -5.24 26.65
N GLU A 223 -10.37 -4.52 26.69
CA GLU A 223 -10.60 -3.33 25.85
C GLU A 223 -9.48 -2.28 25.96
N SER A 224 -8.91 -2.10 27.15
CA SER A 224 -7.78 -1.17 27.37
C SER A 224 -6.49 -1.61 26.66
N LYS A 225 -6.29 -2.91 26.43
CA LYS A 225 -5.12 -3.48 25.77
C LYS A 225 -5.32 -3.77 24.28
N LYS A 226 -6.54 -3.70 23.76
CA LYS A 226 -6.78 -3.74 22.31
C LYS A 226 -6.01 -2.64 21.56
N ALA A 227 -5.76 -1.50 22.21
CA ALA A 227 -4.93 -0.42 21.67
C ALA A 227 -3.45 -0.83 21.42
N SER A 228 -2.98 -1.92 22.02
CA SER A 228 -1.64 -2.48 21.81
C SER A 228 -1.56 -3.44 20.62
N VAL A 229 -2.69 -3.81 19.99
CA VAL A 229 -2.71 -4.64 18.78
C VAL A 229 -3.12 -3.77 17.60
N ILE A 230 -2.14 -3.36 16.80
CA ILE A 230 -2.36 -2.42 15.70
C ILE A 230 -1.96 -3.03 14.36
N HIS A 231 -2.62 -2.61 13.29
CA HIS A 231 -2.15 -2.89 11.94
C HIS A 231 -1.06 -1.90 11.54
N ALA A 232 -0.16 -2.29 10.62
CA ALA A 232 0.85 -1.42 10.01
C ALA A 232 0.27 -0.16 9.32
N LYS A 233 -1.06 -0.03 9.19
CA LYS A 233 -1.74 1.19 8.71
C LYS A 233 -1.74 2.30 9.78
N ALA A 234 -1.80 1.92 11.07
CA ALA A 234 -1.97 2.82 12.20
C ALA A 234 -0.65 3.18 12.91
N ILE A 235 0.48 2.69 12.40
CA ILE A 235 1.78 2.91 13.05
C ILE A 235 2.20 4.39 13.06
N GLY A 236 1.78 5.17 12.07
CA GLY A 236 2.08 6.61 12.01
C GLY A 236 1.43 7.36 13.16
N GLU A 237 0.11 7.25 13.28
CA GLU A 237 -0.67 7.75 14.40
C GLU A 237 -0.18 7.20 15.75
N TRP A 238 0.12 5.90 15.83
CA TRP A 238 0.68 5.32 17.05
C TRP A 238 2.03 5.95 17.41
N SER A 239 2.92 6.16 16.44
CA SER A 239 4.23 6.80 16.66
C SER A 239 4.08 8.26 17.08
N TYR A 240 3.10 8.98 16.53
CA TYR A 240 2.78 10.35 16.95
C TYR A 240 2.37 10.36 18.44
N ASN A 241 1.42 9.51 18.83
CA ASN A 241 0.87 9.47 20.18
C ASN A 241 1.84 8.92 21.23
N ASN A 242 2.68 7.95 20.88
CA ASN A 242 3.50 7.19 21.83
C ASN A 242 4.99 7.55 21.79
N LEU A 243 5.51 7.96 20.63
CA LEU A 243 6.92 8.31 20.43
C LEU A 243 7.13 9.82 20.21
N GLY A 244 6.07 10.63 20.23
CA GLY A 244 6.17 12.06 19.90
C GLY A 244 6.73 12.28 18.50
N TYR A 245 6.42 11.37 17.56
CA TYR A 245 6.86 11.48 16.18
C TYR A 245 6.15 12.63 15.47
N HIS A 246 6.91 13.50 14.82
CA HIS A 246 6.36 14.53 13.95
C HIS A 246 6.93 14.36 12.53
N PRO A 247 6.10 14.01 11.53
CA PRO A 247 6.60 13.78 10.18
C PRO A 247 7.22 15.02 9.53
N PHE A 248 6.96 16.22 10.05
CA PHE A 248 7.35 17.49 9.43
C PHE A 248 8.30 18.31 10.34
N PRO A 249 9.61 18.32 10.07
CA PRO A 249 10.62 18.90 10.98
C PRO A 249 10.56 20.43 11.09
N ASN A 250 10.21 21.13 9.99
CA ASN A 250 10.33 22.60 9.90
C ASN A 250 9.06 23.38 10.27
N ARG A 251 7.99 22.73 10.76
CA ARG A 251 6.76 23.42 11.14
C ARG A 251 6.54 23.35 12.65
N LEU A 252 6.63 24.52 13.29
CA LEU A 252 6.39 24.78 14.71
C LEU A 252 5.01 24.23 15.15
N GLN A 253 4.94 22.95 15.52
CA GLN A 253 3.94 22.46 16.46
C GLN A 253 4.67 22.06 17.73
N ARG A 254 4.92 23.07 18.55
CA ARG A 254 5.33 22.95 19.94
C ARG A 254 4.13 22.49 20.78
N ASN A 255 3.55 21.33 20.46
CA ASN A 255 2.71 20.64 21.41
C ASN A 255 3.67 19.85 22.31
N GLU A 256 3.96 20.43 23.47
CA GLU A 256 4.64 19.78 24.60
C GLU A 256 3.78 18.67 25.23
N ASN A 257 2.98 17.96 24.43
CA ASN A 257 2.31 16.76 24.90
C ASN A 257 3.39 15.72 25.11
N LYS A 258 3.84 15.59 26.37
CA LYS A 258 4.70 14.49 26.79
C LYS A 258 4.06 13.19 26.30
N PRO A 259 4.81 12.28 25.66
CA PRO A 259 4.29 10.99 25.25
C PRO A 259 3.58 10.36 26.46
N THR A 260 2.29 10.08 26.28
CA THR A 260 1.40 9.69 27.38
C THR A 260 1.61 8.24 27.80
N SER A 261 2.35 7.45 27.02
CA SER A 261 2.46 6.01 27.17
C SER A 261 3.82 5.52 27.66
N ARG A 262 3.78 4.31 28.20
CA ARG A 262 4.95 3.53 28.63
C ARG A 262 5.79 3.17 27.39
N ARG A 263 7.10 3.34 27.51
CA ARG A 263 8.05 3.08 26.42
C ARG A 263 8.07 1.58 26.07
N PRO A 264 7.98 1.20 24.79
CA PRO A 264 7.98 -0.21 24.41
C PRO A 264 9.34 -0.85 24.72
N ARG A 265 9.32 -1.99 25.38
CA ARG A 265 10.48 -2.86 25.65
C ARG A 265 10.42 -4.13 24.82
N SER A 266 9.22 -4.65 24.56
CA SER A 266 8.98 -5.83 23.74
C SER A 266 7.93 -5.55 22.67
N VAL A 267 8.28 -5.80 21.40
CA VAL A 267 7.41 -5.56 20.24
C VAL A 267 7.35 -6.80 19.36
N VAL A 268 6.15 -7.25 19.03
CA VAL A 268 5.91 -8.30 18.04
C VAL A 268 5.58 -7.65 16.70
N VAL A 269 6.27 -8.06 15.64
CA VAL A 269 5.93 -7.70 14.26
C VAL A 269 5.49 -8.97 13.53
N TYR A 270 4.24 -9.01 13.05
CA TYR A 270 3.69 -10.17 12.37
C TYR A 270 3.54 -9.94 10.87
N GLY A 271 4.31 -10.68 10.07
CA GLY A 271 4.30 -10.59 8.60
C GLY A 271 5.71 -10.65 8.01
N GLY A 272 5.84 -11.04 6.73
CA GLY A 272 7.13 -11.23 6.07
C GLY A 272 7.41 -10.31 4.88
N ALA A 273 6.53 -9.33 4.61
CA ALA A 273 6.64 -8.44 3.46
C ALA A 273 7.41 -7.14 3.81
N LYS A 274 7.63 -6.27 2.82
CA LYS A 274 8.37 -5.00 2.95
C LYS A 274 8.05 -4.18 4.21
N SER A 275 6.77 -3.98 4.54
CA SER A 275 6.39 -3.21 5.73
C SER A 275 6.92 -3.84 7.03
N ALA A 276 7.00 -5.17 7.11
CA ALA A 276 7.56 -5.84 8.28
C ALA A 276 9.06 -5.57 8.42
N PHE A 277 9.83 -5.58 7.33
CA PHE A 277 11.26 -5.23 7.35
C PHE A 277 11.48 -3.81 7.87
N ASP A 278 10.68 -2.84 7.41
CA ASP A 278 10.80 -1.44 7.86
C ASP A 278 10.48 -1.29 9.35
N LEU A 279 9.43 -1.97 9.81
CA LEU A 279 9.01 -1.91 11.22
C LEU A 279 10.00 -2.61 12.14
N VAL A 280 10.55 -3.76 11.72
CA VAL A 280 11.62 -4.45 12.47
C VAL A 280 12.83 -3.54 12.60
N HIS A 281 13.25 -2.90 11.50
CA HIS A 281 14.35 -1.93 11.55
C HIS A 281 14.03 -0.76 12.48
N LEU A 282 12.83 -0.17 12.36
CA LEU A 282 12.39 0.95 13.20
C LEU A 282 12.53 0.60 14.68
N PHE A 283 11.84 -0.44 15.13
CA PHE A 283 11.80 -0.82 16.55
C PHE A 283 13.15 -1.28 17.07
N ALA A 284 13.92 -2.05 16.27
CA ALA A 284 15.23 -2.54 16.68
C ALA A 284 16.23 -1.39 16.86
N THR A 285 16.08 -0.29 16.11
CA THR A 285 17.00 0.86 16.14
C THR A 285 16.52 2.04 16.99
N LEU A 286 15.31 2.00 17.56
CA LEU A 286 14.77 3.10 18.40
C LEU A 286 15.74 3.57 19.50
N HIS A 287 16.50 2.65 20.08
CA HIS A 287 17.48 2.94 21.13
C HIS A 287 18.67 3.79 20.68
N ARG A 288 18.92 3.90 19.38
CA ARG A 288 19.96 4.74 18.79
C ARG A 288 19.60 6.24 18.85
N ASN A 289 18.32 6.57 19.05
CA ASN A 289 17.81 7.94 19.15
C ASN A 289 18.25 8.81 17.96
N ASP A 290 18.11 8.27 16.74
CA ASP A 290 18.49 8.94 15.51
C ASP A 290 17.67 10.22 15.31
N PRO A 291 18.30 11.41 15.22
CA PRO A 291 17.59 12.67 15.02
C PRO A 291 16.81 12.70 13.70
N ALA A 292 17.22 11.96 12.67
CA ALA A 292 16.54 11.91 11.37
C ALA A 292 15.13 11.29 11.45
N LEU A 293 14.81 10.58 12.54
CA LEU A 293 13.49 10.00 12.77
C LEU A 293 12.48 11.00 13.35
N HIS A 294 12.90 12.23 13.70
CA HIS A 294 12.05 13.31 14.22
C HIS A 294 11.18 12.88 15.42
N LEU A 295 11.79 12.15 16.36
CA LEU A 295 11.13 11.66 17.57
C LEU A 295 11.37 12.60 18.75
N ASN A 296 10.32 13.03 19.44
CA ASN A 296 10.44 13.66 20.77
C ASN A 296 10.47 12.59 21.88
N PHE A 297 11.28 11.56 21.66
CA PHE A 297 11.37 10.37 22.49
C PHE A 297 12.81 9.89 22.51
N THR A 298 13.29 9.55 23.71
CA THR A 298 14.60 8.94 23.91
C THR A 298 14.48 7.63 24.66
N LEU A 299 15.08 6.58 24.13
CA LEU A 299 15.13 5.27 24.75
C LEU A 299 16.55 4.96 25.22
N LYS A 300 16.66 4.39 26.43
CA LYS A 300 17.96 4.13 27.08
C LYS A 300 18.56 2.78 26.72
N GLY A 301 17.80 1.86 26.15
CA GLY A 301 18.25 0.49 25.85
C GLY A 301 17.46 -0.13 24.69
N PRO A 302 17.94 -1.26 24.14
CA PRO A 302 17.33 -1.89 22.97
C PRO A 302 15.91 -2.38 23.26
N VAL A 303 15.08 -2.36 22.22
CA VAL A 303 13.76 -3.01 22.21
C VAL A 303 13.95 -4.44 21.72
N ASN A 304 13.35 -5.40 22.43
CA ASN A 304 13.27 -6.77 21.97
C ASN A 304 12.20 -6.87 20.88
N VAL A 305 12.62 -7.18 19.67
CA VAL A 305 11.75 -7.32 18.50
C VAL A 305 11.56 -8.80 18.18
N HIS A 306 10.32 -9.26 18.27
CA HIS A 306 9.90 -10.60 17.91
C HIS A 306 9.24 -10.56 16.53
N TRP A 307 10.02 -10.86 15.50
CA TRP A 307 9.57 -10.84 14.12
C TRP A 307 8.98 -12.20 13.72
N ILE A 308 7.68 -12.34 13.92
CA ILE A 308 6.95 -13.58 13.66
C ILE A 308 6.55 -13.62 12.20
N ILE A 309 6.91 -14.71 11.52
CA ILE A 309 6.51 -14.95 10.14
C ILE A 309 5.90 -16.34 10.05
N ARG A 310 4.67 -16.45 9.53
CA ARG A 310 4.00 -17.73 9.33
C ARG A 310 4.88 -18.71 8.54
N ASP A 311 4.87 -19.96 9.00
CA ASP A 311 5.51 -21.12 8.37
C ASP A 311 4.90 -21.44 6.99
N THR A 312 3.59 -21.25 6.85
CA THR A 312 2.82 -21.50 5.63
C THR A 312 2.68 -20.26 4.73
N GLY A 313 2.43 -20.49 3.44
CA GLY A 313 2.17 -19.46 2.45
C GLY A 313 3.43 -18.97 1.73
N VAL A 314 3.41 -17.70 1.31
CA VAL A 314 4.41 -17.13 0.40
C VAL A 314 5.81 -17.00 1.02
N GLY A 315 5.88 -16.81 2.34
CA GLY A 315 7.14 -16.59 3.05
C GLY A 315 7.64 -15.13 3.03
N PRO A 316 8.90 -14.92 3.42
CA PRO A 316 9.54 -13.60 3.47
C PRO A 316 9.75 -12.98 2.08
N ALA A 317 9.85 -11.65 2.03
CA ALA A 317 10.13 -10.91 0.81
C ALA A 317 11.60 -11.03 0.36
N TRP A 318 11.82 -10.96 -0.95
CA TRP A 318 13.13 -10.62 -1.49
C TRP A 318 13.42 -9.14 -1.23
N MET A 319 14.64 -8.83 -0.78
CA MET A 319 15.08 -7.46 -0.53
C MET A 319 16.32 -7.15 -1.37
N VAL A 320 16.15 -6.23 -2.33
CA VAL A 320 17.20 -5.76 -3.24
C VAL A 320 18.00 -4.65 -2.53
N PRO A 321 19.33 -4.55 -2.73
CA PRO A 321 20.11 -3.42 -2.21
C PRO A 321 19.53 -2.05 -2.65
N PRO A 322 19.87 -0.95 -1.95
CA PRO A 322 19.56 0.42 -2.38
C PRO A 322 20.03 0.76 -3.80
N THR A 323 21.21 0.29 -4.15
CA THR A 323 21.91 0.64 -5.38
C THR A 323 22.38 -0.61 -6.12
N SER A 324 22.51 -0.47 -7.43
CA SER A 324 22.99 -1.52 -8.32
C SER A 324 23.94 -0.93 -9.35
N THR A 325 24.96 -1.70 -9.69
CA THR A 325 25.92 -1.34 -10.73
C THR A 325 25.41 -1.83 -12.08
N LEU A 326 25.23 -0.90 -13.01
CA LEU A 326 24.87 -1.19 -14.39
C LEU A 326 26.06 -1.85 -15.13
N PRO A 327 25.82 -2.52 -16.28
CA PRO A 327 26.90 -3.13 -17.08
C PRO A 327 27.99 -2.16 -17.55
N ASN A 328 27.71 -0.85 -17.59
CA ASN A 328 28.67 0.20 -17.94
C ASN A 328 29.54 0.66 -16.74
N GLY A 329 29.36 0.07 -15.55
CA GLY A 329 30.06 0.43 -14.30
C GLY A 329 29.41 1.57 -13.51
N GLU A 330 28.33 2.17 -14.01
CA GLU A 330 27.61 3.24 -13.31
C GLU A 330 26.79 2.66 -12.14
N VAL A 331 26.93 3.26 -10.96
CA VAL A 331 26.12 2.91 -9.79
C VAL A 331 24.87 3.79 -9.76
N VAL A 332 23.71 3.14 -9.82
CA VAL A 332 22.40 3.81 -9.81
C VAL A 332 21.51 3.20 -8.74
N ALA A 333 20.41 3.87 -8.40
CA ALA A 333 19.37 3.27 -7.55
C ALA A 333 18.83 1.98 -8.19
N SER A 334 18.59 0.94 -7.40
CA SER A 334 18.22 -0.38 -7.92
C SER A 334 16.88 -0.39 -8.67
N ASP A 335 15.92 0.43 -8.26
CA ASP A 335 14.68 0.61 -8.99
C ASP A 335 14.90 1.23 -10.38
N LYS A 336 15.88 2.13 -10.53
CA LYS A 336 16.27 2.69 -11.82
C LYS A 336 16.91 1.64 -12.72
N ALA A 337 17.74 0.76 -12.18
CA ALA A 337 18.30 -0.37 -12.94
C ALA A 337 17.18 -1.32 -13.40
N ALA A 338 16.23 -1.64 -12.51
CA ALA A 338 15.10 -2.54 -12.79
C ALA A 338 14.08 -1.93 -13.77
N SER A 339 13.90 -0.61 -13.77
CA SER A 339 12.90 0.10 -14.57
C SER A 339 13.37 0.44 -16.00
N THR A 340 14.41 -0.24 -16.51
CA THR A 340 14.85 -0.04 -17.89
C THR A 340 14.04 -0.88 -18.88
N ARG A 341 13.88 -0.40 -20.12
CA ARG A 341 13.19 -1.14 -21.19
C ARG A 341 13.83 -2.50 -21.51
N PHE A 342 15.12 -2.67 -21.19
CA PHE A 342 15.82 -3.93 -21.41
C PHE A 342 15.27 -5.07 -20.55
N PHE A 343 15.04 -4.83 -19.26
CA PHE A 343 14.50 -5.85 -18.34
C PHE A 343 13.12 -6.35 -18.74
N HIS A 344 12.31 -5.52 -19.42
CA HIS A 344 11.03 -5.96 -19.99
C HIS A 344 11.18 -7.17 -20.93
N HIS A 345 12.29 -7.25 -21.67
CA HIS A 345 12.56 -8.35 -22.61
C HIS A 345 13.12 -9.62 -21.95
N LEU A 346 13.47 -9.57 -20.66
CA LEU A 346 13.92 -10.72 -19.86
C LEU A 346 12.79 -11.31 -19.01
N SER A 347 11.64 -10.63 -18.97
CA SER A 347 10.45 -11.08 -18.25
C SER A 347 9.80 -12.27 -18.95
N PRO A 348 9.35 -13.30 -18.22
CA PRO A 348 8.57 -14.39 -18.81
C PRO A 348 7.22 -13.92 -19.37
N CYS A 349 6.76 -12.73 -19.00
CA CYS A 349 5.46 -12.15 -19.38
C CYS A 349 5.59 -10.99 -20.38
N SER A 350 6.53 -11.06 -21.34
CA SER A 350 6.59 -10.07 -22.41
C SER A 350 5.41 -10.23 -23.38
N TYR A 351 4.66 -9.15 -23.61
CA TYR A 351 3.62 -9.14 -24.63
C TYR A 351 4.25 -9.26 -26.03
N GLU A 352 3.64 -10.07 -26.90
CA GLU A 352 4.03 -10.09 -28.31
C GLU A 352 3.59 -8.79 -28.99
N GLN A 353 4.53 -7.87 -29.15
CA GLN A 353 4.32 -6.67 -29.95
C GLN A 353 4.61 -6.96 -31.44
N PRO A 354 3.74 -6.53 -32.37
CA PRO A 354 3.96 -6.68 -33.80
C PRO A 354 5.33 -6.17 -34.21
N LYS A 355 6.04 -6.98 -34.98
CA LYS A 355 7.38 -6.68 -35.46
C LYS A 355 7.30 -5.82 -36.69
N SER A 356 7.81 -4.60 -36.60
CA SER A 356 7.89 -3.69 -37.74
C SER A 356 9.34 -3.33 -38.01
N PHE A 357 9.69 -3.26 -39.29
CA PHE A 357 10.96 -2.73 -39.76
C PHE A 357 10.63 -1.61 -40.74
N SER A 358 11.02 -0.38 -40.39
CA SER A 358 10.85 0.78 -41.26
C SER A 358 12.23 1.32 -41.60
N ALA A 359 12.61 1.27 -42.88
CA ALA A 359 13.82 1.90 -43.37
C ALA A 359 13.49 3.24 -44.03
N HIS A 360 13.97 4.33 -43.44
CA HIS A 360 14.01 5.66 -44.04
C HIS A 360 15.42 5.91 -44.60
N SER A 361 15.56 6.88 -45.50
CA SER A 361 16.82 7.12 -46.25
C SER A 361 18.07 7.37 -45.40
N TRP A 362 17.93 7.70 -44.11
CA TRP A 362 19.02 8.00 -43.19
C TRP A 362 18.91 7.30 -41.81
N TYR A 363 17.86 6.51 -41.57
CA TYR A 363 17.75 5.68 -40.37
C TYR A 363 16.81 4.49 -40.60
N SER A 364 17.07 3.39 -39.89
CA SER A 364 16.13 2.28 -39.78
C SER A 364 15.57 2.24 -38.36
N SER A 365 14.26 2.01 -38.25
CA SER A 365 13.58 1.77 -36.98
C SER A 365 13.12 0.32 -36.95
N THR A 366 13.48 -0.37 -35.88
CA THR A 366 13.01 -1.73 -35.59
C THR A 366 12.10 -1.65 -34.37
N GLU A 367 10.84 -2.00 -34.54
CA GLU A 367 9.85 -2.01 -33.46
C GLU A 367 9.34 -3.43 -33.23
N GLY A 368 8.86 -3.69 -32.02
CA GLY A 368 8.23 -4.95 -31.64
C GLY A 368 9.12 -5.91 -30.85
N SER A 369 8.60 -7.13 -30.63
CA SER A 369 9.14 -8.12 -29.69
C SER A 369 10.36 -8.91 -30.21
N TRP A 370 11.25 -8.27 -30.98
CA TRP A 370 12.44 -8.92 -31.55
C TRP A 370 13.35 -9.50 -30.46
N LEU A 371 13.70 -8.70 -29.45
CA LEU A 371 14.53 -9.11 -28.33
C LEU A 371 13.86 -10.19 -27.47
N ALA A 372 12.57 -10.05 -27.18
CA ALA A 372 11.83 -11.07 -26.46
C ALA A 372 11.84 -12.43 -27.20
N ARG A 373 11.76 -12.43 -28.55
CA ARG A 373 11.91 -13.67 -29.33
C ARG A 373 13.33 -14.24 -29.27
N ILE A 374 14.36 -13.39 -29.25
CA ILE A 374 15.75 -13.85 -29.11
C ILE A 374 15.97 -14.48 -27.72
N PHE A 375 15.45 -13.86 -26.66
CA PHE A 375 15.63 -14.36 -25.30
C PHE A 375 14.72 -15.56 -24.98
N HIS A 376 13.48 -15.60 -25.42
CA HIS A 376 12.53 -16.65 -25.01
C HIS A 376 12.24 -17.68 -26.12
N GLY A 377 12.42 -17.30 -27.39
CA GLY A 377 12.02 -18.11 -28.56
C GLY A 377 12.99 -19.24 -28.94
N ASN A 378 14.22 -19.27 -28.39
CA ASN A 378 15.18 -20.33 -28.67
C ASN A 378 15.86 -20.86 -27.39
N PRO A 379 16.45 -22.08 -27.42
CA PRO A 379 17.05 -22.69 -26.24
C PRO A 379 18.23 -21.90 -25.63
N LEU A 380 19.07 -21.26 -26.46
CA LEU A 380 20.22 -20.49 -25.99
C LEU A 380 19.78 -19.24 -25.24
N GLY A 381 18.81 -18.52 -25.78
CA GLY A 381 18.19 -17.37 -25.11
C GLY A 381 17.59 -17.78 -23.76
N ARG A 382 16.83 -18.88 -23.71
CA ARG A 382 16.22 -19.34 -22.46
C ARG A 382 17.26 -19.76 -21.43
N CYS A 383 18.35 -20.38 -21.88
CA CYS A 383 19.49 -20.70 -21.03
C CYS A 383 20.11 -19.41 -20.45
N PHE A 384 20.31 -18.39 -21.28
CA PHE A 384 20.79 -17.08 -20.84
C PHE A 384 19.86 -16.42 -19.82
N VAL A 385 18.55 -16.39 -20.08
CA VAL A 385 17.54 -15.83 -19.15
C VAL A 385 17.59 -16.56 -17.80
N ARG A 386 17.65 -17.90 -17.81
CA ARG A 386 17.77 -18.70 -16.57
C ARG A 386 19.06 -18.39 -15.83
N TRP A 387 20.19 -18.34 -16.54
CA TRP A 387 21.48 -17.98 -15.96
C TRP A 387 21.44 -16.58 -15.32
N PHE A 388 20.84 -15.61 -16.01
CA PHE A 388 20.73 -14.23 -15.54
C PHE A 388 19.92 -14.15 -14.23
N TRP A 389 18.71 -14.71 -14.19
CA TRP A 389 17.87 -14.67 -12.99
C TRP A 389 18.47 -15.48 -11.84
N ASN A 390 19.11 -16.62 -12.10
CA ASN A 390 19.86 -17.35 -11.08
C ASN A 390 21.08 -16.57 -10.56
N SER A 391 21.68 -15.70 -11.39
CA SER A 391 22.73 -14.80 -10.93
C SER A 391 22.18 -13.69 -10.04
N VAL A 392 20.98 -13.17 -10.35
CA VAL A 392 20.31 -12.17 -9.51
C VAL A 392 19.97 -12.78 -8.15
N ASP A 393 19.34 -13.96 -8.12
CA ASP A 393 19.01 -14.65 -6.87
C ASP A 393 20.25 -14.84 -5.98
N ARG A 394 21.34 -15.40 -6.53
CA ARG A 394 22.60 -15.58 -5.79
C ARG A 394 23.17 -14.27 -5.26
N GLY A 395 23.16 -13.21 -6.09
CA GLY A 395 23.63 -11.89 -5.64
C GLY A 395 22.80 -11.34 -4.48
N LEU A 396 21.48 -11.55 -4.48
CA LEU A 396 20.62 -11.14 -3.36
C LEU A 396 20.85 -11.99 -2.11
N GLU A 397 21.09 -13.30 -2.28
CA GLU A 397 21.44 -14.19 -1.17
C GLU A 397 22.78 -13.82 -0.52
N ASP A 398 23.78 -13.47 -1.33
CA ASP A 398 25.10 -13.05 -0.87
C ASP A 398 25.02 -11.74 -0.07
N ILE A 399 24.21 -10.79 -0.52
CA ILE A 399 23.99 -9.50 0.19
C ILE A 399 23.25 -9.72 1.52
N ALA A 400 22.20 -10.54 1.52
CA ALA A 400 21.43 -10.84 2.72
C ALA A 400 22.20 -11.74 3.70
N GLN A 401 23.20 -12.47 3.19
CA GLN A 401 24.03 -13.40 3.94
C GLN A 401 23.19 -14.42 4.72
N TYR A 402 22.24 -15.08 4.04
CA TYR A 402 21.29 -15.99 4.69
C TYR A 402 21.94 -17.17 5.39
N ASP A 403 23.12 -17.62 4.94
CA ASP A 403 23.79 -18.79 5.47
C ASP A 403 24.67 -18.52 6.71
N THR A 404 24.80 -17.26 7.17
CA THR A 404 25.68 -16.96 8.32
C THR A 404 25.17 -17.49 9.64
N ASP A 405 23.85 -17.44 9.85
CA ASP A 405 23.21 -17.78 11.12
C ASP A 405 21.90 -18.53 10.88
N ASP A 406 21.53 -19.43 11.78
CA ASP A 406 20.25 -20.15 11.68
C ASP A 406 19.04 -19.21 11.74
N LYS A 407 19.20 -18.05 12.38
CA LYS A 407 18.21 -16.96 12.34
C LYS A 407 18.00 -16.44 10.91
N MET A 408 19.08 -16.24 10.16
CA MET A 408 19.03 -15.67 8.82
C MET A 408 18.51 -16.67 7.79
N LYS A 409 18.81 -17.96 7.95
CA LYS A 409 18.26 -19.03 7.08
C LYS A 409 16.73 -19.03 7.04
N LYS A 410 16.08 -18.69 8.16
CA LYS A 410 14.61 -18.58 8.28
C LYS A 410 14.01 -17.48 7.39
N LEU A 411 14.82 -16.53 6.93
CA LEU A 411 14.39 -15.42 6.07
C LEU A 411 14.55 -15.71 4.57
N ARG A 412 15.24 -16.79 4.18
CA ARG A 412 15.45 -17.13 2.77
C ARG A 412 14.11 -17.40 2.08
N PRO A 413 13.74 -16.64 1.03
CA PRO A 413 12.54 -16.93 0.25
C PRO A 413 12.64 -18.29 -0.45
N SER A 414 11.52 -19.01 -0.58
CA SER A 414 11.51 -20.38 -1.11
C SER A 414 11.51 -20.47 -2.65
N LYS A 415 11.19 -19.37 -3.32
CA LYS A 415 11.12 -19.30 -4.79
C LYS A 415 12.02 -18.17 -5.29
N SER A 416 12.58 -18.38 -6.48
CA SER A 416 13.35 -17.39 -7.24
C SER A 416 12.63 -16.04 -7.35
N VAL A 417 13.39 -14.95 -7.40
CA VAL A 417 12.86 -13.58 -7.53
C VAL A 417 11.96 -13.42 -8.76
N ILE A 418 12.30 -14.07 -9.88
CA ILE A 418 11.56 -13.95 -11.15
C ILE A 418 10.19 -14.63 -11.10
N SER A 419 9.98 -15.55 -10.16
CA SER A 419 8.68 -16.20 -9.99
C SER A 419 7.61 -15.21 -9.55
N CYS A 420 8.00 -14.05 -9.01
CA CYS A 420 7.12 -13.08 -8.34
C CYS A 420 6.22 -13.75 -7.27
N GLY A 421 6.62 -14.93 -6.79
CA GLY A 421 5.86 -15.69 -5.80
C GLY A 421 5.94 -15.05 -4.43
N ALA A 422 7.12 -14.57 -4.06
CA ALA A 422 7.37 -13.71 -2.91
C ALA A 422 7.30 -12.23 -3.30
N SER A 423 6.87 -11.37 -2.37
CA SER A 423 6.97 -9.93 -2.57
C SER A 423 8.43 -9.53 -2.73
N ILE A 424 8.69 -8.50 -3.54
CA ILE A 424 10.00 -7.92 -3.72
C ILE A 424 9.97 -6.51 -3.13
N GLY A 425 11.03 -6.13 -2.44
CA GLY A 425 11.23 -4.77 -1.98
C GLY A 425 12.68 -4.33 -2.03
N ILE A 426 12.92 -3.07 -1.69
CA ILE A 426 14.28 -2.51 -1.58
C ILE A 426 14.66 -2.39 -0.11
N ALA A 427 15.87 -2.80 0.25
CA ALA A 427 16.45 -2.59 1.56
C ALA A 427 16.80 -1.10 1.73
N ASN A 428 15.79 -0.24 1.91
CA ASN A 428 15.94 1.21 1.95
C ASN A 428 16.95 1.69 3.00
N GLN A 429 17.11 0.93 4.08
CA GLN A 429 18.04 1.21 5.16
C GLN A 429 19.37 0.51 4.86
N PRO A 430 20.50 1.23 4.82
CA PRO A 430 21.79 0.66 4.41
C PRO A 430 22.27 -0.44 5.34
N ASP A 431 21.93 -0.36 6.63
CA ASP A 431 22.32 -1.31 7.67
C ASP A 431 21.22 -2.34 7.99
N LEU A 432 20.21 -2.48 7.11
CA LEU A 432 19.03 -3.34 7.35
C LEU A 432 19.41 -4.75 7.82
N TRP A 433 20.33 -5.39 7.10
CA TRP A 433 20.73 -6.77 7.40
C TRP A 433 21.52 -6.88 8.70
N GLU A 434 22.36 -5.89 9.02
CA GLU A 434 23.11 -5.84 10.29
C GLU A 434 22.15 -5.70 11.48
N VAL A 435 21.14 -4.84 11.34
CA VAL A 435 20.09 -4.67 12.35
C VAL A 435 19.29 -5.95 12.54
N ILE A 436 18.92 -6.65 11.47
CA ILE A 436 18.20 -7.94 11.58
C ILE A 436 19.06 -8.99 12.29
N LYS A 437 20.39 -8.97 12.09
CA LYS A 437 21.33 -9.89 12.77
C LYS A 437 21.53 -9.58 14.25
N SER A 438 21.24 -8.37 14.71
CA SER A 438 21.38 -7.96 16.12
C SER A 438 20.69 -8.92 17.12
N PRO A 439 21.22 -9.05 18.35
CA PRO A 439 20.70 -10.01 19.33
C PRO A 439 19.31 -9.67 19.85
N ASN A 440 18.88 -8.40 19.76
CA ASN A 440 17.55 -7.96 20.16
C ASN A 440 16.46 -8.24 19.11
N VAL A 441 16.80 -8.88 17.99
CA VAL A 441 15.84 -9.33 16.97
C VAL A 441 15.78 -10.86 16.94
N THR A 442 14.59 -11.40 17.19
CA THR A 442 14.28 -12.83 17.11
C THR A 442 13.30 -13.11 15.98
N ILE A 443 13.41 -14.26 15.31
CA ILE A 443 12.61 -14.58 14.12
C ILE A 443 11.96 -15.96 14.27
N PRO A 444 10.79 -16.04 14.93
CA PRO A 444 9.99 -17.25 14.99
C PRO A 444 9.32 -17.52 13.64
N ARG A 445 9.38 -18.77 13.18
CA ARG A 445 8.65 -19.24 11.99
C ARG A 445 7.40 -20.00 12.42
N SER A 446 6.32 -19.28 12.71
CA SER A 446 5.04 -19.84 13.16
C SER A 446 3.90 -18.86 12.93
N ALA A 447 2.67 -19.34 12.82
CA ALA A 447 1.49 -18.49 12.83
C ALA A 447 1.10 -18.12 14.27
N ILE A 448 0.59 -16.90 14.47
CA ILE A 448 -0.02 -16.50 15.75
C ILE A 448 -1.41 -17.14 15.84
N HIS A 449 -1.70 -17.82 16.95
CA HIS A 449 -3.00 -18.46 17.18
C HIS A 449 -3.87 -17.62 18.13
N THR A 450 -3.32 -17.25 19.28
CA THR A 450 -4.04 -16.52 20.34
C THR A 450 -3.20 -15.38 20.86
N ILE A 451 -3.86 -14.25 21.12
CA ILE A 451 -3.32 -13.13 21.88
C ILE A 451 -4.20 -12.98 23.12
N ALA A 452 -3.59 -12.98 24.29
CA ALA A 452 -4.30 -12.84 25.56
C ALA A 452 -3.60 -11.82 26.47
N ASP A 453 -4.31 -11.37 27.49
CA ASP A 453 -3.69 -10.58 28.55
C ASP A 453 -2.81 -11.47 29.42
N THR A 454 -1.56 -11.08 29.68
CA THR A 454 -0.72 -11.79 30.66
C THR A 454 -1.40 -11.74 32.04
N GLN A 455 -1.77 -12.90 32.58
CA GLN A 455 -2.32 -13.04 33.93
C GLN A 455 -1.19 -13.45 34.89
N ASN A 456 -0.89 -12.62 35.88
CA ASN A 456 0.01 -12.99 36.98
C ASN A 456 -0.80 -13.16 38.28
N GLU A 457 -0.64 -14.30 38.95
CA GLU A 457 -1.23 -14.62 40.27
C GLU A 457 -0.51 -13.94 41.46
N SER A 458 0.51 -13.13 41.22
CA SER A 458 1.28 -12.44 42.26
C SER A 458 1.03 -10.92 42.23
N GLU A 459 0.32 -10.42 43.26
CA GLU A 459 -0.13 -9.03 43.47
C GLU A 459 0.99 -7.96 43.58
N SER A 460 2.23 -8.22 43.17
CA SER A 460 3.37 -7.33 43.41
C SER A 460 4.11 -6.81 42.17
N SER A 461 3.65 -7.08 40.94
CA SER A 461 4.22 -6.46 39.74
C SER A 461 3.14 -5.98 38.76
N ASN A 462 3.06 -4.66 38.56
CA ASN A 462 2.26 -4.00 37.51
C ASN A 462 2.86 -4.26 36.11
N GLU A 463 2.89 -5.53 35.68
CA GLU A 463 3.28 -5.92 34.32
C GLU A 463 2.04 -6.02 33.45
N THR A 464 1.92 -5.07 32.53
CA THR A 464 0.71 -4.77 31.73
C THR A 464 0.87 -5.20 30.27
N GLY A 465 1.52 -6.34 30.02
CA GLY A 465 1.77 -6.85 28.66
C GLY A 465 0.68 -7.79 28.13
N CYS A 466 0.82 -8.19 26.88
CA CYS A 466 0.05 -9.25 26.23
C CYS A 466 0.91 -10.51 26.08
N SER A 467 0.31 -11.67 26.23
CA SER A 467 0.90 -12.95 25.86
C SER A 467 0.52 -13.30 24.41
N VAL A 468 1.48 -13.81 23.64
CA VAL A 468 1.30 -14.22 22.25
C VAL A 468 1.65 -15.69 22.12
N THR A 469 0.63 -16.52 21.91
CA THR A 469 0.80 -17.96 21.71
C THR A 469 0.83 -18.29 20.22
N MET A 470 1.90 -18.96 19.81
CA MET A 470 2.14 -19.38 18.44
C MET A 470 1.61 -20.79 18.21
N SER A 471 1.35 -21.13 16.94
CA SER A 471 0.81 -22.43 16.53
C SER A 471 1.72 -23.64 16.85
N ASN A 472 3.01 -23.40 17.08
CA ASN A 472 3.97 -24.40 17.53
C ASN A 472 3.91 -24.64 19.07
N GLY A 473 3.04 -23.94 19.80
CA GLY A 473 2.89 -24.03 21.26
C GLY A 473 3.83 -23.10 22.06
N GLU A 474 4.77 -22.42 21.41
CA GLU A 474 5.64 -21.44 22.06
C GLU A 474 4.86 -20.17 22.39
N THR A 475 5.07 -19.62 23.58
CA THR A 475 4.38 -18.42 24.06
C THR A 475 5.38 -17.34 24.43
N LEU A 476 5.15 -16.13 23.91
CA LEU A 476 5.90 -14.94 24.25
C LEU A 476 5.10 -14.14 25.28
N GLU A 477 5.65 -14.01 26.48
CA GLU A 477 5.03 -13.25 27.57
C GLU A 477 5.42 -11.78 27.52
N ASN A 478 4.58 -10.91 28.11
CA ASN A 478 4.88 -9.51 28.36
C ASN A 478 5.25 -8.68 27.10
N THR A 479 4.47 -8.84 26.02
CA THR A 479 4.60 -8.01 24.81
C THR A 479 3.87 -6.67 25.00
N ASP A 480 4.54 -5.54 24.72
CA ASP A 480 3.95 -4.20 24.89
C ASP A 480 3.12 -3.75 23.66
N LEU A 481 3.56 -4.16 22.46
CA LEU A 481 2.95 -3.80 21.18
C LEU A 481 3.01 -4.96 20.19
N ILE A 482 1.89 -5.23 19.52
CA ILE A 482 1.77 -6.22 18.45
C ILE A 482 1.39 -5.47 17.16
N VAL A 483 2.29 -5.47 16.18
CA VAL A 483 2.09 -4.81 14.90
C VAL A 483 1.84 -5.85 13.80
N LEU A 484 0.62 -5.85 13.28
CA LEU A 484 0.18 -6.71 12.18
C LEU A 484 0.58 -6.07 10.85
N ALA A 485 1.69 -6.54 10.27
CA ALA A 485 2.17 -6.19 8.93
C ALA A 485 1.66 -7.19 7.88
N THR A 486 0.35 -7.47 7.93
CA THR A 486 -0.31 -8.57 7.21
C THR A 486 -0.95 -8.16 5.88
N GLY A 487 -0.64 -6.96 5.39
CA GLY A 487 -1.08 -6.48 4.08
C GLY A 487 -2.51 -5.94 4.06
N TYR A 488 -3.07 -5.82 2.87
CA TYR A 488 -4.36 -5.15 2.66
C TYR A 488 -5.28 -6.00 1.79
N LYS A 489 -6.58 -5.85 1.99
CA LYS A 489 -7.60 -6.50 1.17
C LYS A 489 -7.74 -5.71 -0.14
N PRO A 490 -7.63 -6.34 -1.33
CA PRO A 490 -7.71 -5.65 -2.61
C PRO A 490 -9.18 -5.37 -2.97
N ILE A 491 -9.91 -4.64 -2.14
CA ILE A 491 -11.34 -4.41 -2.29
C ILE A 491 -11.69 -2.93 -2.21
N VAL A 492 -12.74 -2.55 -2.93
CA VAL A 492 -13.38 -1.23 -2.80
C VAL A 492 -14.41 -1.28 -1.66
N PRO A 493 -14.23 -0.53 -0.54
CA PRO A 493 -15.06 -0.57 0.69
C PRO A 493 -16.46 0.05 0.54
N MET A 494 -17.09 -0.04 -0.63
CA MET A 494 -18.37 0.61 -0.92
C MET A 494 -19.41 -0.41 -1.37
N GLN A 495 -20.66 -0.22 -0.95
CA GLN A 495 -21.75 -1.07 -1.42
C GLN A 495 -22.18 -0.63 -2.82
N PHE A 496 -22.46 -1.58 -3.71
CA PHE A 496 -23.00 -1.29 -5.04
C PHE A 496 -24.42 -1.83 -5.14
N GLN A 497 -25.31 -1.09 -5.79
CA GLN A 497 -26.70 -1.48 -6.01
C GLN A 497 -27.02 -1.50 -7.52
N PRO A 498 -27.49 -2.64 -8.06
CA PRO A 498 -27.50 -3.96 -7.42
C PRO A 498 -26.07 -4.46 -7.17
N ALA A 499 -25.86 -5.40 -6.23
CA ALA A 499 -24.50 -5.88 -5.90
C ALA A 499 -23.77 -6.51 -7.10
N ALA A 500 -24.51 -7.10 -8.05
CA ALA A 500 -23.97 -7.61 -9.31
C ALA A 500 -23.25 -6.55 -10.16
N LEU A 501 -23.51 -5.25 -9.94
CA LEU A 501 -22.80 -4.16 -10.61
C LEU A 501 -21.29 -4.21 -10.36
N ARG A 502 -20.83 -4.73 -9.21
CA ARG A 502 -19.39 -4.91 -8.94
C ARG A 502 -18.71 -5.78 -9.98
N LEU A 503 -19.35 -6.89 -10.33
CA LEU A 503 -18.82 -7.84 -11.31
C LEU A 503 -18.84 -7.24 -12.71
N GLY A 504 -19.89 -6.49 -13.05
CA GLY A 504 -19.95 -5.72 -14.31
C GLY A 504 -18.85 -4.67 -14.44
N LEU A 505 -18.33 -4.17 -13.30
CA LEU A 505 -17.21 -3.23 -13.23
C LEU A 505 -15.85 -3.90 -13.01
N ALA A 506 -15.79 -5.24 -13.07
CA ALA A 506 -14.58 -6.03 -12.78
C ALA A 506 -13.93 -5.71 -11.42
N LEU A 507 -14.73 -5.31 -10.44
CA LEU A 507 -14.27 -5.08 -9.07
C LEU A 507 -14.27 -6.40 -8.30
N SER A 508 -13.28 -6.59 -7.43
CA SER A 508 -13.21 -7.74 -6.53
C SER A 508 -14.45 -7.83 -5.62
N SER A 509 -14.91 -9.06 -5.39
CA SER A 509 -15.98 -9.41 -4.46
C SER A 509 -15.56 -10.59 -3.60
N PHE A 510 -16.03 -10.65 -2.36
CA PHE A 510 -15.91 -11.87 -1.55
C PHE A 510 -16.90 -12.92 -2.04
N LEU A 511 -16.41 -14.14 -2.23
CA LEU A 511 -17.21 -15.35 -2.09
C LEU A 511 -17.47 -15.52 -0.59
N VAL A 512 -18.73 -15.62 -0.18
CA VAL A 512 -19.08 -15.98 1.19
C VAL A 512 -19.36 -17.47 1.18
N GLU A 513 -18.40 -18.30 1.61
CA GLU A 513 -18.67 -19.71 1.87
C GLU A 513 -19.40 -19.84 3.22
N GLY A 514 -20.61 -20.40 3.21
CA GLY A 514 -21.26 -20.93 4.42
C GLY A 514 -22.02 -19.95 5.33
N ALA A 515 -22.85 -19.04 4.79
CA ALA A 515 -23.80 -18.32 5.63
C ALA A 515 -25.02 -19.21 5.98
N PRO A 516 -25.33 -19.47 7.26
CA PRO A 516 -26.51 -20.24 7.63
C PRO A 516 -27.79 -19.50 7.21
N GLU A 517 -28.75 -20.26 6.66
CA GLU A 517 -30.10 -19.80 6.36
C GLU A 517 -30.84 -19.48 7.67
N ALA A 518 -30.78 -18.23 8.15
CA ALA A 518 -31.70 -17.78 9.18
C ALA A 518 -31.97 -16.27 9.11
N ASN A 519 -33.24 -15.96 8.87
CA ASN A 519 -33.99 -14.72 9.09
C ASN A 519 -33.56 -13.41 8.37
N THR A 520 -34.42 -13.08 7.41
CA THR A 520 -34.79 -11.80 6.79
C THR A 520 -34.39 -10.51 7.55
N ASP A 521 -33.86 -9.56 6.77
CA ASP A 521 -33.73 -8.10 7.01
C ASP A 521 -32.38 -7.45 7.38
N LYS A 522 -31.23 -8.11 7.25
CA LYS A 522 -29.93 -7.40 7.30
C LYS A 522 -28.94 -7.81 6.19
N ALA A 523 -28.49 -6.79 5.45
CA ALA A 523 -27.34 -6.73 4.54
C ALA A 523 -27.16 -7.93 3.58
N GLN A 524 -27.73 -7.83 2.38
CA GLN A 524 -27.42 -8.73 1.27
C GLN A 524 -25.94 -8.59 0.87
N SER A 525 -25.12 -9.58 1.21
CA SER A 525 -23.74 -9.69 0.75
C SER A 525 -23.69 -9.99 -0.76
N PRO A 526 -22.60 -9.61 -1.47
CA PRO A 526 -22.50 -9.75 -2.93
C PRO A 526 -22.61 -11.18 -3.48
N ALA A 527 -22.43 -12.19 -2.62
CA ALA A 527 -22.52 -13.59 -3.02
C ALA A 527 -23.93 -14.03 -3.46
N ARG A 528 -24.99 -13.31 -3.04
CA ARG A 528 -26.38 -13.71 -3.32
C ARG A 528 -26.98 -13.23 -4.64
N ILE A 529 -26.32 -12.35 -5.40
CA ILE A 529 -26.96 -11.67 -6.56
C ILE A 529 -26.61 -12.31 -7.92
N LEU A 530 -25.72 -13.30 -7.92
CA LEU A 530 -25.68 -14.35 -8.94
C LEU A 530 -25.88 -15.66 -8.17
N SER A 531 -26.57 -16.66 -8.73
CA SER A 531 -26.57 -17.98 -8.11
C SER A 531 -25.12 -18.38 -7.83
N GLU A 532 -24.83 -18.95 -6.66
CA GLU A 532 -23.48 -19.43 -6.32
C GLU A 532 -22.87 -20.20 -7.49
N LEU A 533 -23.71 -20.98 -8.18
CA LEU A 533 -23.44 -21.66 -9.44
C LEU A 533 -22.81 -20.78 -10.55
N ALA A 534 -23.27 -19.55 -10.80
CA ALA A 534 -22.73 -18.70 -11.87
C ALA A 534 -21.38 -18.09 -11.51
N VAL A 535 -21.10 -17.90 -10.22
CA VAL A 535 -19.78 -17.47 -9.74
C VAL A 535 -18.83 -18.66 -9.72
N GLU A 536 -19.26 -19.80 -9.18
CA GLU A 536 -18.55 -21.08 -9.20
C GLU A 536 -18.16 -21.49 -10.61
N LEU A 537 -19.09 -21.45 -11.59
CA LEU A 537 -18.79 -21.77 -12.99
C LEU A 537 -17.73 -20.85 -13.61
N ARG A 538 -17.70 -19.56 -13.25
CA ARG A 538 -16.65 -18.65 -13.71
C ARG A 538 -15.33 -18.91 -13.00
N CYS A 539 -15.35 -19.16 -11.69
CA CYS A 539 -14.17 -19.52 -10.92
C CYS A 539 -13.56 -20.81 -11.47
N GLN A 540 -14.39 -21.82 -11.73
CA GLN A 540 -13.99 -23.10 -12.28
C GLN A 540 -13.45 -22.96 -13.70
N TYR A 541 -14.08 -22.15 -14.56
CA TYR A 541 -13.50 -21.82 -15.88
C TYR A 541 -12.09 -21.26 -15.78
N TRP A 542 -11.84 -20.28 -14.89
CA TRP A 542 -10.50 -19.71 -14.72
C TRP A 542 -9.53 -20.69 -14.07
N GLN A 543 -9.96 -21.51 -13.12
CA GLN A 543 -9.15 -22.58 -12.53
C GLN A 543 -8.76 -23.64 -13.56
N ASP A 544 -9.66 -24.01 -14.47
CA ASP A 544 -9.40 -24.96 -15.55
C ASP A 544 -8.38 -24.37 -16.56
N VAL A 545 -8.52 -23.08 -16.88
CA VAL A 545 -7.57 -22.35 -17.72
C VAL A 545 -6.18 -22.31 -17.06
N ASP A 546 -6.11 -21.95 -15.77
CA ASP A 546 -4.85 -21.90 -15.02
C ASP A 546 -4.20 -23.28 -14.90
N SER A 547 -4.99 -24.33 -14.61
CA SER A 547 -4.51 -25.71 -14.52
C SER A 547 -4.00 -26.22 -15.87
N GLY A 548 -4.70 -25.89 -16.96
CA GLY A 548 -4.25 -26.17 -18.32
C GLY A 548 -2.94 -25.47 -18.66
N LEU A 549 -2.82 -24.19 -18.29
CA LEU A 549 -1.61 -23.39 -18.49
C LEU A 549 -0.44 -23.96 -17.68
N GLU A 550 -0.66 -24.33 -16.41
CA GLU A 550 0.37 -24.92 -15.56
C GLU A 550 0.88 -26.26 -16.11
N SER A 551 -0.02 -27.13 -16.57
CA SER A 551 0.35 -28.37 -17.26
C SER A 551 1.20 -28.09 -18.50
N ASP A 552 0.82 -27.10 -19.31
CA ASP A 552 1.55 -26.74 -20.52
C ASP A 552 2.93 -26.14 -20.22
N ILE A 553 3.03 -25.31 -19.19
CA ILE A 553 4.29 -24.77 -18.68
C ILE A 553 5.20 -25.93 -18.22
N ARG A 554 4.69 -26.86 -17.41
CA ARG A 554 5.44 -28.04 -16.94
C ARG A 554 5.91 -28.93 -18.10
N LYS A 555 5.04 -29.21 -19.09
CA LYS A 555 5.40 -29.97 -20.30
C LYS A 555 6.49 -29.26 -21.11
N ARG A 556 6.39 -27.95 -21.29
CA ARG A 556 7.39 -27.14 -22.01
C ARG A 556 8.73 -27.11 -21.28
N LEU A 557 8.71 -26.93 -19.96
CA LEU A 557 9.91 -27.01 -19.12
C LEU A 557 10.57 -28.40 -19.21
N ALA A 558 9.78 -29.49 -19.21
CA ALA A 558 10.28 -30.85 -19.35
C ALA A 558 10.81 -31.21 -20.75
N SER A 559 10.23 -30.62 -21.79
CA SER A 559 10.70 -30.81 -23.18
C SER A 559 12.00 -30.03 -23.48
N SER A 560 12.31 -29.00 -22.70
CA SER A 560 13.63 -28.37 -22.75
C SER A 560 14.62 -29.23 -21.97
N TRP A 561 15.74 -29.62 -22.59
CA TRP A 561 16.83 -30.44 -22.04
C TRP A 561 17.56 -29.84 -20.80
N CYS A 562 16.89 -29.00 -20.02
CA CYS A 562 17.44 -28.27 -18.88
C CYS A 562 16.85 -28.71 -17.52
N ILE A 563 16.11 -29.83 -17.44
CA ILE A 563 15.68 -30.42 -16.16
C ILE A 563 16.85 -31.08 -15.39
N SER A 564 17.96 -31.44 -16.06
CA SER A 564 19.05 -32.17 -15.39
C SER A 564 19.67 -31.42 -14.21
N VAL A 565 19.66 -30.07 -14.21
CA VAL A 565 20.31 -29.28 -13.15
C VAL A 565 19.47 -29.19 -11.86
N GLU A 566 18.14 -29.24 -11.96
CA GLU A 566 17.25 -29.23 -10.78
C GLU A 566 17.15 -30.61 -10.11
N LYS A 567 17.27 -31.69 -10.89
CA LYS A 567 17.33 -33.05 -10.33
C LYS A 567 18.70 -33.36 -9.71
N GLU A 568 19.80 -32.80 -10.21
CA GLU A 568 21.13 -32.96 -9.58
C GLU A 568 21.21 -32.23 -8.22
N SER A 569 20.55 -31.08 -8.07
CA SER A 569 20.52 -30.35 -6.79
C SER A 569 19.60 -31.00 -5.74
N GLN A 570 18.55 -31.72 -6.16
CA GLN A 570 17.76 -32.55 -5.23
C GLN A 570 18.43 -33.89 -4.90
N LYS A 571 19.12 -34.54 -5.86
CA LYS A 571 19.87 -35.78 -5.58
C LYS A 571 21.06 -35.58 -4.66
N LEU A 572 21.76 -34.43 -4.74
CA LEU A 572 22.85 -34.10 -3.82
C LEU A 572 22.39 -33.87 -2.38
N ASN A 573 21.08 -33.63 -2.14
CA ASN A 573 20.52 -33.54 -0.79
C ASN A 573 19.99 -34.89 -0.26
N GLU A 574 19.74 -35.88 -1.11
CA GLU A 574 19.27 -37.23 -0.71
C GLU A 574 20.43 -38.24 -0.57
N GLU A 575 21.57 -38.03 -1.22
CA GLU A 575 22.77 -38.87 -1.07
C GLU A 575 23.76 -38.35 0.00
N GLY A 576 23.32 -37.38 0.81
CA GLY A 576 24.07 -36.77 1.92
C GLY A 576 23.53 -37.07 3.32
N GLU A 577 22.65 -38.07 3.47
CA GLU A 577 22.32 -38.71 4.77
C GLU A 577 23.11 -39.99 5.00
#